data_AF-A0A2W5WHW5-F1
#
_entry.id   AF-A0A2W5WHW5-F1
#
_cell.length_a   1.000
_cell.length_b   1.000
_cell.length_c   1.000
_cell.angle_alpha   90.00
_cell.angle_beta   90.00
_cell.angle_gamma   90.00
#
_symmetry.space_group_name_H-M   'P 1'
#
loop_
_entity.id
_entity.type
_entity.pdbx_description
1 polymer ?
#
loop_
_entity_poly.entity_id
_entity_poly.type
_entity_poly.pdbx_seq_one_letter_code
_entity_poly.pdbx_strand_id
1 'polypeptide(L)'
;MTALWALVLTPLPVAGATLLKRAWEGPSPRRPWLILGGWGLMAVAIAASVPLMGSARGPAAILALASTAVLAFVATGVERRNARKKVARELAPEPSDRRRVAWRGWLRGFLAGPLAGVAALGCGLAVAICAPGQVQTRMVIGGLIVPFLWAGGMAWTLSDDRILRAFAVLAGVASLTLGAAFLKGAL
;
A
#
# COMPACT_ATOMS: atom_id res chain seq x y z
N MET A 1 9.48 23.25 -12.70
CA MET A 1 8.77 23.75 -11.50
C MET A 1 8.01 22.66 -10.75
N THR A 2 7.42 21.67 -11.43
CA THR A 2 6.67 20.54 -10.81
C THR A 2 7.49 19.70 -9.82
N ALA A 3 8.77 19.43 -10.09
CA ALA A 3 9.62 18.62 -9.19
C ALA A 3 9.89 19.27 -7.82
N LEU A 4 9.96 20.60 -7.76
CA LEU A 4 10.17 21.34 -6.51
C LEU A 4 8.95 21.23 -5.59
N TRP A 5 7.74 21.36 -6.16
CA TRP A 5 6.49 21.18 -5.41
C TRP A 5 6.34 19.76 -4.85
N ALA A 6 6.77 18.76 -5.62
CA ALA A 6 6.78 17.38 -5.17
C ALA A 6 7.69 17.20 -3.95
N LEU A 7 8.91 17.75 -3.99
CA LEU A 7 9.86 17.71 -2.89
C LEU A 7 9.33 18.41 -1.63
N VAL A 8 8.71 19.59 -1.79
CA VAL A 8 8.12 20.36 -0.68
C VAL A 8 6.99 19.62 0.02
N LEU A 9 6.23 18.78 -0.70
CA LEU A 9 5.12 18.01 -0.16
C LEU A 9 5.54 16.65 0.43
N THR A 10 6.70 16.08 0.03
CA THR A 10 7.25 14.82 0.56
C THR A 10 7.38 14.73 2.10
N PRO A 11 7.69 15.80 2.87
CA PRO A 11 7.76 15.71 4.32
C PRO A 11 6.40 15.41 4.98
N LEU A 12 5.26 15.75 4.36
CA LEU A 12 3.94 15.44 4.91
C LEU A 12 3.70 13.93 5.08
N PRO A 13 3.88 13.07 4.06
CA PRO A 13 3.71 11.64 4.22
C PRO A 13 4.75 11.01 5.16
N VAL A 14 5.97 11.56 5.25
CA VAL A 14 6.96 11.11 6.25
C VAL A 14 6.49 11.44 7.67
N ALA A 15 5.99 12.66 7.91
CA ALA A 15 5.38 13.05 9.17
C ALA A 15 4.16 12.17 9.50
N GLY A 16 3.31 11.87 8.52
CA GLY A 16 2.19 10.94 8.67
C GLY A 16 2.64 9.54 9.09
N ALA A 17 3.70 9.02 8.48
CA ALA A 17 4.31 7.74 8.85
C ALA A 17 4.86 7.75 10.29
N THR A 18 5.48 8.86 10.74
CA THR A 18 5.94 8.96 12.14
C THR A 18 4.80 8.96 13.15
N LEU A 19 3.66 9.59 12.82
CA LEU A 19 2.46 9.58 13.67
C LEU A 19 1.86 8.17 13.75
N LEU A 20 1.80 7.46 12.63
CA LEU A 20 1.38 6.06 12.59
C LEU A 20 2.32 5.16 13.41
N LYS A 21 3.65 5.36 13.29
CA LYS A 21 4.64 4.64 14.10
C LYS A 21 4.41 4.86 15.60
N ARG A 22 4.23 6.12 16.03
CA ARG A 22 3.91 6.45 17.43
C ARG A 22 2.58 5.88 17.90
N ALA A 23 1.58 5.77 17.01
CA ALA A 23 0.31 5.12 17.33
C ALA A 23 0.44 3.61 17.58
N TRP A 24 1.53 3.00 17.10
CA TRP A 24 1.82 1.58 17.24
C TRP A 24 2.81 1.27 18.38
N GLU A 25 3.54 2.26 18.89
CA GLU A 25 4.51 2.08 20.00
C GLU A 25 3.86 1.81 21.37
N GLY A 26 2.55 2.04 21.53
CA GLY A 26 1.83 1.62 22.73
C GLY A 26 0.36 2.04 22.78
N PRO A 27 -0.45 1.45 23.68
CA PRO A 27 -1.81 1.89 23.92
C PRO A 27 -1.81 3.27 24.57
N SER A 28 -2.35 4.26 23.87
CA SER A 28 -2.50 5.63 24.33
C SER A 28 -3.90 6.13 24.01
N PRO A 29 -4.53 6.97 24.87
CA PRO A 29 -5.78 7.63 24.54
C PRO A 29 -5.69 8.54 23.30
N ARG A 30 -4.47 8.93 22.89
CA ARG A 30 -4.22 9.70 21.66
C ARG A 30 -4.11 8.83 20.40
N ARG A 31 -4.11 7.51 20.54
CA ARG A 31 -3.97 6.55 19.43
C ARG A 31 -4.95 6.77 18.26
N PRO A 32 -6.27 6.94 18.47
CA PRO A 32 -7.17 7.20 17.35
C PRO A 32 -6.84 8.53 16.64
N TRP A 33 -6.46 9.57 17.38
CA TRP A 33 -6.05 10.86 16.84
C TRP A 33 -4.74 10.80 16.06
N LEU A 34 -3.78 10.00 16.52
CA LEU A 34 -2.52 9.78 15.80
C LEU A 34 -2.73 9.03 14.48
N ILE A 35 -3.63 8.04 14.47
CA ILE A 35 -4.01 7.31 13.25
C ILE A 35 -4.72 8.25 12.28
N LEU A 36 -5.71 9.00 12.77
CA LEU A 36 -6.47 9.94 11.95
C LEU A 36 -5.57 11.04 11.38
N GLY A 37 -4.66 11.58 12.21
CA GLY A 37 -3.70 12.60 11.81
C GLY A 37 -2.69 12.08 10.78
N GLY A 38 -2.17 10.86 10.95
CA GLY A 38 -1.21 10.31 10.01
C GLY A 38 -1.81 9.97 8.65
N TRP A 39 -3.02 9.39 8.61
CA TRP A 39 -3.77 9.21 7.36
C TRP A 39 -4.20 10.55 6.75
N GLY A 40 -4.62 11.49 7.59
CA GLY A 40 -4.99 12.84 7.18
C GLY A 40 -3.85 13.58 6.49
N LEU A 41 -2.63 13.50 7.04
CA LEU A 41 -1.42 14.07 6.43
C LEU A 41 -1.10 13.47 5.05
N MET A 42 -1.30 12.16 4.88
CA MET A 42 -1.14 11.53 3.56
C MET A 42 -2.22 11.98 2.58
N ALA A 43 -3.48 12.05 3.03
CA ALA A 43 -4.58 12.52 2.20
C ALA A 43 -4.40 14.00 1.79
N VAL A 44 -3.96 14.85 2.70
CA VAL A 44 -3.65 16.26 2.44
C VAL A 44 -2.51 16.40 1.43
N ALA A 45 -1.45 15.59 1.53
CA ALA A 45 -0.35 15.60 0.57
C ALA A 45 -0.83 15.25 -0.85
N ILE A 46 -1.72 14.25 -0.99
CA ILE A 46 -2.31 13.86 -2.27
C ILE A 46 -3.26 14.96 -2.77
N ALA A 47 -4.14 15.49 -1.93
CA ALA A 47 -5.09 16.52 -2.31
C ALA A 47 -4.40 17.83 -2.72
N ALA A 48 -3.37 18.26 -1.98
CA ALA A 48 -2.58 19.46 -2.28
C ALA A 48 -1.78 19.33 -3.60
N SER A 49 -1.45 18.11 -4.02
CA SER A 49 -0.75 17.87 -5.28
C SER A 49 -1.58 18.20 -6.52
N VAL A 50 -2.92 18.12 -6.43
CA VAL A 50 -3.83 18.37 -7.54
C VAL A 50 -3.80 19.82 -8.03
N PRO A 51 -4.01 20.85 -7.19
CA PRO A 51 -3.93 22.24 -7.63
C PRO A 51 -2.50 22.68 -7.97
N LEU A 52 -1.47 22.08 -7.36
CA LEU A 52 -0.07 22.51 -7.53
C LEU A 52 0.61 21.92 -8.78
N MET A 53 0.26 20.68 -9.15
CA MET A 53 0.99 19.92 -10.18
C MET A 53 0.06 19.30 -11.23
N GLY A 54 -1.25 19.53 -11.13
CA GLY A 54 -2.28 18.97 -12.00
C GLY A 54 -2.82 17.64 -11.51
N SER A 55 -4.07 17.36 -11.88
CA SER A 55 -4.88 16.24 -11.37
C SER A 55 -4.30 14.85 -11.66
N ALA A 56 -3.51 14.68 -12.71
CA ALA A 56 -2.87 13.40 -13.03
C ALA A 56 -1.42 13.31 -12.54
N ARG A 57 -0.61 14.35 -12.76
CA ARG A 57 0.84 14.33 -12.47
C ARG A 57 1.15 14.50 -10.99
N GLY A 58 0.39 15.33 -10.28
CA GLY A 58 0.58 15.60 -8.86
C GLY A 58 0.44 14.36 -8.00
N PRO A 59 -0.71 13.66 -8.06
CA PRO A 59 -0.93 12.47 -7.24
C PRO A 59 0.08 11.37 -7.54
N ALA A 60 0.39 11.13 -8.82
CA ALA A 60 1.37 10.13 -9.23
C ALA A 60 2.78 10.43 -8.69
N ALA A 61 3.23 11.70 -8.77
CA ALA A 61 4.53 12.11 -8.27
C ALA A 61 4.62 12.00 -6.74
N ILE A 62 3.57 12.42 -6.03
CA ILE A 62 3.52 12.33 -4.56
C ILE A 62 3.48 10.88 -4.10
N LEU A 63 2.66 10.02 -4.72
CA LEU A 63 2.61 8.61 -4.36
C LEU A 63 3.98 7.93 -4.55
N ALA A 64 4.68 8.21 -5.65
CA ALA A 64 6.01 7.67 -5.90
C ALA A 64 7.03 8.14 -4.86
N LEU A 65 7.18 9.47 -4.69
CA LEU A 65 8.18 10.04 -3.78
C LEU A 65 7.87 9.74 -2.31
N ALA A 66 6.60 9.81 -1.91
CA ALA A 66 6.16 9.45 -0.56
C ALA A 66 6.49 7.99 -0.25
N SER A 67 6.22 7.08 -1.19
CA SER A 67 6.52 5.65 -1.01
C SER A 67 8.02 5.43 -0.81
N THR A 68 8.87 6.05 -1.64
CA THR A 68 10.33 5.94 -1.51
C THR A 68 10.84 6.56 -0.20
N ALA A 69 10.35 7.74 0.17
CA ALA A 69 10.78 8.44 1.38
C ALA A 69 10.35 7.70 2.65
N VAL A 70 9.11 7.19 2.69
CA VAL A 70 8.62 6.38 3.81
C VAL A 70 9.38 5.06 3.88
N LEU A 71 9.68 4.40 2.75
CA LEU A 71 10.50 3.19 2.74
C LEU A 71 11.90 3.45 3.30
N ALA A 72 12.54 4.56 2.90
CA ALA A 72 13.84 4.96 3.44
C ALA A 72 13.75 5.23 4.95
N PHE A 73 12.69 5.89 5.42
CA PHE A 73 12.43 6.10 6.85
C PHE A 73 12.21 4.78 7.62
N VAL A 74 11.52 3.81 7.03
CA VAL A 74 11.37 2.48 7.66
C VAL A 74 12.72 1.76 7.69
N ALA A 75 13.51 1.86 6.62
CA ALA A 75 14.83 1.23 6.53
C ALA A 75 15.81 1.71 7.62
N THR A 76 15.74 2.99 8.04
CA THR A 76 16.57 3.49 9.15
C THR A 76 16.14 2.94 10.52
N GLY A 77 14.90 2.48 10.65
CA GLY A 77 14.36 1.86 11.86
C GLY A 77 14.55 0.33 11.92
N VAL A 78 15.23 -0.28 10.95
CA VAL A 78 15.46 -1.74 10.93
C VAL A 78 16.52 -2.10 11.97
N GLU A 79 16.07 -2.51 13.14
CA GLU A 79 16.94 -3.18 14.11
C GLU A 79 17.27 -4.59 13.62
N ARG A 80 18.55 -4.86 13.35
CA ARG A 80 19.03 -6.22 13.13
C ARG A 80 18.88 -6.99 14.45
N ARG A 81 17.86 -7.86 14.52
CA ARG A 81 17.65 -8.78 15.65
C ARG A 81 18.93 -9.60 15.85
N ASN A 82 19.64 -9.32 16.93
CA ASN A 82 20.77 -10.14 17.35
C ASN A 82 20.26 -11.53 17.71
N ALA A 83 20.52 -12.51 16.85
CA ALA A 83 20.14 -13.92 17.05
C ALA A 83 20.70 -14.54 18.35
N ARG A 84 21.63 -13.84 19.04
CA ARG A 84 22.26 -14.27 20.29
C ARG A 84 21.60 -13.78 21.57
N LYS A 85 20.54 -12.95 21.54
CA LYS A 85 19.83 -12.62 22.79
C LYS A 85 19.03 -13.85 23.25
N LYS A 86 19.64 -14.66 24.11
CA LYS A 86 18.99 -15.77 24.83
C LYS A 86 17.70 -15.24 25.46
N VAL A 87 16.57 -15.78 25.01
CA VAL A 87 15.26 -15.55 25.60
C VAL A 87 15.32 -16.04 27.05
N ALA A 88 15.12 -15.12 28.00
CA ALA A 88 14.89 -15.48 29.39
C ALA A 88 13.62 -16.33 29.45
N ARG A 89 13.75 -17.52 30.02
CA ARG A 89 12.88 -18.70 29.82
C ARG A 89 11.52 -18.62 30.55
N GLU A 90 10.98 -17.44 30.85
CA GLU A 90 9.85 -17.33 31.79
C GLU A 90 8.63 -16.51 31.34
N LEU A 91 8.61 -15.88 30.17
CA LEU A 91 7.34 -15.38 29.64
C LEU A 91 6.76 -16.37 28.63
N ALA A 92 5.51 -16.75 28.86
CA ALA A 92 4.69 -17.55 27.96
C ALA A 92 4.93 -17.09 26.51
N PRO A 93 5.26 -18.00 25.58
CA PRO A 93 5.61 -17.62 24.22
C PRO A 93 4.50 -16.75 23.63
N GLU A 94 4.83 -15.50 23.29
CA GLU A 94 3.93 -14.69 22.47
C GLU A 94 3.66 -15.46 21.16
N PRO A 95 2.45 -15.35 20.57
CA PRO A 95 2.11 -16.07 19.32
C PRO A 95 3.09 -15.82 18.15
N SER A 96 3.90 -14.75 18.26
CA SER A 96 4.97 -14.32 17.37
C SER A 96 6.24 -15.21 17.42
N ASP A 97 6.43 -16.02 18.47
CA ASP A 97 7.56 -16.93 18.66
C ASP A 97 7.34 -18.33 18.04
N ARG A 98 6.18 -18.55 17.38
CA ARG A 98 5.96 -19.77 16.60
C ARG A 98 6.95 -19.80 15.44
N ARG A 99 7.78 -20.86 15.38
CA ARG A 99 8.74 -21.20 14.32
C ARG A 99 8.22 -20.76 12.95
N ARG A 100 8.66 -19.59 12.47
CA ARG A 100 8.32 -19.11 11.11
C ARG A 100 8.95 -20.08 10.13
N VAL A 101 8.14 -20.93 9.55
CA VAL A 101 8.56 -21.78 8.44
C VAL A 101 8.79 -20.85 7.25
N ALA A 102 10.04 -20.51 6.95
CA ALA A 102 10.41 -19.58 5.87
C ALA A 102 9.76 -19.97 4.52
N TRP A 103 9.55 -21.28 4.32
CA TRP A 103 8.80 -21.85 3.19
C TRP A 103 7.35 -21.34 3.09
N ARG A 104 6.63 -21.20 4.21
CA ARG A 104 5.28 -20.59 4.23
C ARG A 104 5.34 -19.11 3.86
N GLY A 105 6.42 -18.40 4.17
CA GLY A 105 6.64 -17.02 3.74
C GLY A 105 6.85 -16.91 2.24
N TRP A 106 7.65 -17.81 1.67
CA TRP A 106 7.89 -17.89 0.23
C TRP A 106 6.64 -18.30 -0.55
N LEU A 107 5.91 -19.32 -0.08
CA LEU A 107 4.64 -19.75 -0.66
C LEU A 107 3.58 -18.65 -0.57
N ARG A 108 3.55 -17.89 0.53
CA ARG A 108 2.69 -16.70 0.67
C ARG A 108 3.06 -15.62 -0.33
N GLY A 109 4.35 -15.29 -0.46
CA GLY A 109 4.80 -14.28 -1.43
C GLY A 109 4.50 -14.70 -2.88
N PHE A 110 4.68 -15.98 -3.20
CA PHE A 110 4.44 -16.50 -4.54
C PHE A 110 2.95 -16.66 -4.87
N LEU A 111 2.07 -16.90 -3.90
CA LEU A 111 0.63 -16.82 -4.14
C LEU A 111 0.12 -15.37 -4.15
N ALA A 112 0.64 -14.55 -3.24
CA ALA A 112 0.20 -13.17 -3.08
C ALA A 112 0.61 -12.28 -4.25
N GLY A 113 1.81 -12.45 -4.78
CA GLY A 113 2.35 -11.64 -5.88
C GLY A 113 1.49 -11.74 -7.14
N PRO A 114 1.33 -12.93 -7.74
CA PRO A 114 0.50 -13.12 -8.93
C PRO A 114 -0.96 -12.74 -8.69
N LEU A 115 -1.55 -13.11 -7.54
CA LEU A 115 -2.95 -12.82 -7.26
C LEU A 115 -3.21 -11.31 -7.13
N ALA A 116 -2.34 -10.59 -6.41
CA ALA A 116 -2.40 -9.13 -6.33
C ALA A 116 -2.16 -8.49 -7.70
N GLY A 117 -1.30 -9.08 -8.54
CA GLY A 117 -1.05 -8.64 -9.90
C GLY A 117 -2.29 -8.75 -10.79
N VAL A 118 -2.98 -9.90 -10.76
CA VAL A 118 -4.22 -10.13 -11.51
C VAL A 118 -5.31 -9.16 -11.05
N ALA A 119 -5.49 -8.98 -9.74
CA ALA A 119 -6.45 -8.02 -9.20
C ALA A 119 -6.14 -6.58 -9.63
N ALA A 120 -4.86 -6.19 -9.58
CA ALA A 120 -4.41 -4.86 -10.00
C ALA A 120 -4.61 -4.63 -11.50
N LEU A 121 -4.31 -5.63 -12.34
CA LEU A 121 -4.56 -5.60 -13.79
C LEU A 121 -6.05 -5.49 -14.09
N GLY A 122 -6.89 -6.25 -13.39
CA GLY A 122 -8.35 -6.16 -13.49
C GLY A 122 -8.84 -4.75 -13.19
N CYS A 123 -8.38 -4.13 -12.10
CA CYS A 123 -8.69 -2.74 -11.77
C CYS A 123 -8.22 -1.77 -12.87
N GLY A 124 -6.99 -1.90 -13.35
CA GLY A 124 -6.45 -1.04 -14.42
C GLY A 124 -7.26 -1.14 -15.71
N LEU A 125 -7.66 -2.36 -16.10
CA LEU A 125 -8.52 -2.62 -17.25
C LEU A 125 -9.92 -2.04 -17.05
N ALA A 126 -10.52 -2.23 -15.88
CA ALA A 126 -11.82 -1.66 -15.55
C ALA A 126 -11.78 -0.12 -15.61
N VAL A 127 -10.70 0.53 -15.18
CA VAL A 127 -10.52 1.97 -15.34
C VAL A 127 -10.38 2.36 -16.81
N ALA A 128 -9.57 1.62 -17.59
CA ALA A 128 -9.36 1.91 -19.00
C ALA A 128 -10.66 1.81 -19.83
N ILE A 129 -11.54 0.86 -19.51
CA ILE A 129 -12.78 0.60 -20.24
C ILE A 129 -13.96 1.39 -19.67
N CYS A 130 -14.11 1.40 -18.35
CA CYS A 130 -15.34 1.88 -17.72
C CYS A 130 -15.31 3.35 -17.31
N ALA A 131 -14.13 3.94 -17.08
CA ALA A 131 -14.04 5.32 -16.62
C ALA A 131 -14.59 6.32 -17.68
N PRO A 132 -15.16 7.46 -17.25
CA PRO A 132 -15.53 8.54 -18.15
C PRO A 132 -14.30 9.34 -18.63
N GLY A 133 -14.31 9.87 -19.85
CA GLY A 133 -13.26 10.76 -20.38
C GLY A 133 -12.68 10.34 -21.74
N GLN A 134 -11.58 10.97 -22.16
CA GLN A 134 -10.87 10.60 -23.40
C GLN A 134 -10.21 9.23 -23.26
N VAL A 135 -10.20 8.44 -24.35
CA VAL A 135 -9.62 7.08 -24.37
C VAL A 135 -8.15 7.10 -23.92
N GLN A 136 -7.37 8.05 -24.44
CA GLN A 136 -5.95 8.19 -24.13
C GLN A 136 -5.70 8.42 -22.63
N THR A 137 -6.47 9.30 -21.99
CA THR A 137 -6.33 9.58 -20.54
C THR A 137 -6.67 8.36 -19.70
N ARG A 138 -7.72 7.63 -20.06
CA ARG A 138 -8.17 6.44 -19.31
C ARG A 138 -7.18 5.28 -19.39
N MET A 139 -6.58 5.07 -20.56
CA MET A 139 -5.51 4.07 -20.73
C MET A 139 -4.28 4.42 -19.89
N VAL A 140 -3.87 5.69 -19.87
CA VAL A 140 -2.74 6.16 -19.05
C VAL A 140 -3.02 5.97 -17.56
N ILE A 141 -4.20 6.39 -17.08
CA ILE A 141 -4.59 6.23 -15.67
C ILE A 141 -4.68 4.74 -15.31
N GLY A 142 -5.33 3.94 -16.15
CA GLY A 142 -5.47 2.49 -15.97
C GLY A 142 -4.10 1.82 -15.80
N GLY A 143 -3.15 2.11 -16.69
CA GLY A 143 -1.78 1.58 -16.59
C GLY A 143 -1.01 2.07 -15.36
N LEU A 144 -1.17 3.35 -14.98
CA LEU A 144 -0.48 3.92 -13.82
C LEU A 144 -0.98 3.36 -12.49
N ILE A 145 -2.24 2.95 -12.38
CA ILE A 145 -2.83 2.45 -11.12
C ILE A 145 -2.36 1.02 -10.78
N VAL A 146 -2.08 0.20 -11.80
CA VAL A 146 -1.67 -1.22 -11.65
C VAL A 146 -0.49 -1.41 -10.70
N PRO A 147 0.69 -0.77 -10.89
CA PRO A 147 1.85 -1.02 -10.03
C PRO A 147 1.60 -0.65 -8.56
N PHE A 148 0.80 0.38 -8.28
CA PHE A 148 0.46 0.76 -6.91
C PHE A 148 -0.47 -0.24 -6.25
N LEU A 149 -1.53 -0.65 -6.96
CA LEU A 149 -2.45 -1.68 -6.46
C LEU A 149 -1.74 -3.01 -6.27
N TRP A 150 -0.82 -3.36 -7.16
CA TRP A 150 -0.05 -4.59 -7.07
C TRP A 150 0.89 -4.57 -5.86
N ALA A 151 1.68 -3.50 -5.70
CA ALA A 151 2.57 -3.33 -4.56
C ALA A 151 1.80 -3.27 -3.23
N GLY A 152 0.69 -2.53 -3.19
CA GLY A 152 -0.19 -2.45 -2.03
C GLY A 152 -0.83 -3.79 -1.68
N GLY A 153 -1.32 -4.53 -2.67
CA GLY A 153 -1.87 -5.87 -2.49
C GLY A 153 -0.82 -6.86 -1.96
N MET A 154 0.42 -6.78 -2.46
CA MET A 154 1.53 -7.58 -1.96
C MET A 154 1.93 -7.22 -0.52
N ALA A 155 2.01 -5.93 -0.19
CA ALA A 155 2.30 -5.49 1.17
C ALA A 155 1.19 -5.90 2.16
N TRP A 156 -0.07 -5.77 1.77
CA TRP A 156 -1.21 -6.14 2.60
C TRP A 156 -1.31 -7.64 2.86
N THR A 157 -1.18 -8.46 1.81
CA THR A 157 -1.18 -9.93 1.91
C THR A 157 -0.04 -10.48 2.77
N LEU A 158 1.13 -9.84 2.73
CA LEU A 158 2.27 -10.21 3.58
C LEU A 158 2.09 -9.77 5.05
N SER A 159 1.29 -8.73 5.28
CA SER A 159 0.99 -8.20 6.61
C SER A 159 -0.20 -8.90 7.29
N ASP A 160 -1.01 -9.65 6.54
CA ASP A 160 -2.20 -10.35 7.07
C ASP A 160 -1.85 -11.73 7.65
N ASP A 161 -2.30 -12.00 8.88
CA ASP A 161 -2.12 -13.29 9.53
C ASP A 161 -2.98 -14.39 8.87
N ARG A 162 -4.06 -14.00 8.16
CA ARG A 162 -5.01 -14.91 7.51
C ARG A 162 -5.00 -14.76 5.99
N ILE A 163 -4.13 -15.54 5.34
CA ILE A 163 -4.00 -15.63 3.86
C ILE A 163 -5.36 -15.81 3.16
N LEU A 164 -6.26 -16.62 3.73
CA LEU A 164 -7.58 -16.91 3.13
C LEU A 164 -8.43 -15.65 2.97
N ARG A 165 -8.33 -14.68 3.90
CA ARG A 165 -9.05 -13.41 3.80
C ARG A 165 -8.47 -12.57 2.66
N ALA A 166 -7.15 -12.44 2.62
CA ALA A 166 -6.48 -11.69 1.57
C ALA A 166 -6.73 -12.31 0.18
N PHE A 167 -6.73 -13.65 0.09
CA PHE A 167 -7.10 -14.38 -1.12
C PHE A 167 -8.55 -14.09 -1.54
N ALA A 168 -9.51 -14.23 -0.64
CA ALA A 168 -10.93 -14.01 -0.94
C ALA A 168 -11.19 -12.57 -1.44
N VAL A 169 -10.57 -11.58 -0.81
CA VAL A 169 -10.70 -10.17 -1.23
C VAL A 169 -10.06 -9.93 -2.59
N LEU A 170 -8.84 -10.39 -2.81
CA LEU A 170 -8.15 -10.18 -4.09
C LEU A 170 -8.82 -10.94 -5.23
N ALA A 171 -9.29 -12.17 -4.99
CA ALA A 171 -10.07 -12.92 -5.96
C ALA A 171 -11.39 -12.21 -6.28
N GLY A 172 -12.11 -11.72 -5.26
CA GLY A 172 -13.34 -10.94 -5.45
C GLY A 172 -13.12 -9.66 -6.26
N VAL A 173 -12.07 -8.89 -5.94
CA VAL A 173 -11.69 -7.68 -6.71
C VAL A 173 -11.36 -8.04 -8.15
N ALA A 174 -10.57 -9.10 -8.39
CA ALA A 174 -10.24 -9.55 -9.74
C ALA A 174 -11.50 -9.94 -10.52
N SER A 175 -12.36 -10.78 -9.95
CA SER A 175 -13.60 -11.23 -10.60
C SER A 175 -14.54 -10.07 -10.92
N LEU A 176 -14.74 -9.14 -9.98
CA LEU A 176 -15.63 -7.99 -10.19
C LEU A 176 -15.11 -7.02 -11.24
N THR A 177 -13.81 -6.72 -11.20
CA THR A 177 -13.21 -5.74 -12.11
C THR A 177 -13.07 -6.28 -13.53
N LEU A 178 -12.64 -7.54 -13.68
CA LEU A 178 -12.64 -8.23 -14.96
C LEU A 178 -14.07 -8.40 -15.47
N GLY A 179 -15.00 -8.84 -14.62
CA GLY A 179 -16.42 -8.99 -14.99
C GLY A 179 -17.04 -7.69 -15.50
N ALA A 180 -16.81 -6.57 -14.80
CA ALA A 180 -17.29 -5.26 -15.23
C ALA A 180 -16.66 -4.79 -16.56
N ALA A 181 -15.36 -5.05 -16.74
CA ALA A 181 -14.66 -4.76 -17.98
C ALA A 181 -15.22 -5.58 -19.17
N PHE A 182 -15.45 -6.89 -19.00
CA PHE A 182 -15.99 -7.75 -20.04
C PHE A 182 -17.46 -7.43 -20.36
N LEU A 183 -18.31 -7.18 -19.34
CA LEU A 183 -19.71 -6.82 -19.58
C LEU A 183 -19.84 -5.54 -20.40
N LYS A 184 -19.03 -4.52 -20.09
CA LYS A 184 -19.08 -3.24 -20.82
C LYS A 184 -18.40 -3.32 -22.18
N GLY A 185 -17.38 -4.17 -22.34
CA GLY A 185 -16.75 -4.41 -23.65
C GLY A 185 -17.59 -5.25 -24.60
N ALA A 186 -18.62 -5.96 -24.11
CA ALA A 186 -19.56 -6.76 -24.90
C ALA A 186 -20.84 -6.02 -25.33
N LEU A 187 -21.07 -4.82 -24.78
CA LEU A 187 -22.17 -3.89 -25.13
C LEU A 187 -21.68 -2.84 -26.13
#